data_AF-A0A5P8NF99-F1
#
_entry.id   AF-A0A5P8NF99-F1
#
_cell.length_a   1.000
_cell.length_b   1.000
_cell.length_c   1.000
_cell.angle_alpha   90.00
_cell.angle_beta   90.00
_cell.angle_gamma   90.00
#
_symmetry.space_group_name_H-M   'P 1'
#
loop_
_entity.id
_entity.type
_entity.pdbx_description
1 polymer ?
#
loop_
_entity_poly.entity_id
_entity_poly.type
_entity_poly.pdbx_seq_one_letter_code
_entity_poly.pdbx_strand_id
1 'polypeptide(L)'
;MIFDFLKKQKDISKRKKIISVMILSLQIHDVQKDLYLEALSILNKDGLDRLYISLSEFTKEIEIKELDDINKNNFSEIAGMRKKEAVEKQKELNSFSFLINNL
;
A
#
# COMPACT_ATOMS: atom_id res chain seq x y z
N MET A 1 2.49 1.72 -11.86
CA MET A 1 2.45 2.08 -10.42
C MET A 1 2.10 0.83 -9.61
N ILE A 2 2.10 0.88 -8.28
CA ILE A 2 1.77 -0.29 -7.43
C ILE A 2 0.38 -0.81 -7.77
N PHE A 3 -0.59 0.08 -8.03
CA PHE A 3 -1.92 -0.31 -8.49
C PHE A 3 -1.89 -1.23 -9.73
N ASP A 4 -1.09 -0.88 -10.76
CA ASP A 4 -0.99 -1.69 -11.98
C ASP A 4 -0.36 -3.05 -11.75
N PHE A 5 0.56 -3.14 -10.78
CA PHE A 5 1.14 -4.41 -10.35
C PHE A 5 0.09 -5.28 -9.66
N LEU A 6 -0.66 -4.71 -8.71
CA LEU A 6 -1.71 -5.40 -7.98
C LEU A 6 -2.80 -5.93 -8.92
N LYS A 7 -3.23 -5.13 -9.89
CA LYS A 7 -4.27 -5.52 -10.87
C LYS A 7 -3.87 -6.75 -11.71
N LYS A 8 -2.58 -6.93 -11.99
CA LYS A 8 -2.08 -8.04 -12.82
C LYS A 8 -1.97 -9.36 -12.07
N GLN A 9 -1.97 -9.35 -10.73
CA GLN A 9 -1.85 -10.57 -9.95
C GLN A 9 -3.16 -11.37 -10.00
N LYS A 10 -3.11 -12.57 -10.60
CA LYS A 10 -4.26 -13.47 -10.71
C LYS A 10 -4.20 -14.65 -9.74
N ASP A 11 -3.02 -14.95 -9.20
CA ASP A 11 -2.83 -16.07 -8.30
C ASP A 11 -3.36 -15.76 -6.89
N ILE A 12 -4.27 -16.60 -6.40
CA ILE A 12 -4.96 -16.46 -5.11
C ILE A 12 -3.96 -16.49 -3.94
N SER A 13 -2.99 -17.39 -3.98
CA SER A 13 -1.98 -17.53 -2.92
C SER A 13 -1.10 -16.29 -2.84
N LYS A 14 -0.71 -15.73 -3.99
CA LYS A 14 0.03 -14.46 -4.07
C LYS A 14 -0.81 -13.27 -3.60
N ARG A 15 -2.09 -13.21 -3.99
CA ARG A 15 -3.03 -12.18 -3.48
C ARG A 15 -3.11 -12.22 -1.95
N LYS A 16 -3.24 -13.41 -1.36
CA LYS A 16 -3.29 -13.58 0.09
C LYS A 16 -2.01 -13.10 0.78
N LYS A 17 -0.83 -13.40 0.20
CA LYS A 17 0.46 -12.88 0.70
C LYS A 17 0.50 -11.35 0.67
N ILE A 18 0.11 -10.74 -0.45
CA ILE A 18 0.07 -9.28 -0.60
C ILE A 18 -0.85 -8.65 0.46
N ILE A 19 -2.05 -9.19 0.63
CA ILE A 19 -3.00 -8.70 1.64
C ILE A 19 -2.42 -8.81 3.05
N SER A 20 -1.72 -9.91 3.36
CA SER A 20 -1.08 -10.10 4.67
C SER A 20 0.01 -9.06 4.92
N VAL A 21 0.84 -8.78 3.91
CA VAL A 21 1.88 -7.74 3.98
C VAL A 21 1.26 -6.36 4.18
N MET A 22 0.17 -6.05 3.47
CA MET A 22 -0.55 -4.80 3.64
C MET A 22 -1.07 -4.64 5.07
N ILE A 23 -1.71 -5.66 5.64
CA ILE A 23 -2.21 -5.64 7.03
C ILE A 23 -1.08 -5.41 8.03
N LEU A 24 0.06 -6.10 7.87
CA LEU A 24 1.23 -5.94 8.73
C LEU A 24 1.80 -4.52 8.69
N SER A 25 1.74 -3.87 7.53
CA SER A 25 2.23 -2.51 7.33
C SER A 25 1.35 -1.41 7.95
N LEU A 26 0.10 -1.73 8.31
CA LEU A 26 -0.82 -0.75 8.92
C LEU A 26 -0.28 -0.26 10.26
N GLN A 27 -0.41 1.04 10.53
CA GLN A 27 -0.07 1.65 11.82
C GLN A 27 -1.25 1.51 12.80
N ILE A 28 -1.65 0.28 13.07
CA ILE A 28 -2.72 -0.08 14.02
C ILE A 28 -2.17 -1.01 15.10
N HIS A 29 -2.92 -1.20 16.18
CA HIS A 29 -2.52 -2.06 17.29
C HIS A 29 -2.33 -3.52 16.85
N ASP A 30 -1.29 -4.21 17.36
CA ASP A 30 -0.92 -5.55 16.89
C ASP A 30 -2.05 -6.58 17.05
N VAL A 31 -2.77 -6.54 18.18
CA VAL A 31 -3.98 -7.36 18.39
C VAL A 31 -5.01 -7.21 17.25
N GLN A 32 -5.14 -6.01 16.67
CA GLN A 32 -6.05 -5.80 15.53
C GLN A 32 -5.47 -6.40 14.24
N LYS A 33 -4.14 -6.31 14.04
CA LYS A 33 -3.47 -6.97 12.91
C LYS A 33 -3.66 -8.48 12.96
N ASP A 34 -3.50 -9.08 14.13
CA ASP A 34 -3.67 -10.51 14.34
C ASP A 34 -5.09 -10.95 13.99
N LEU A 35 -6.11 -10.22 14.48
CA LEU A 35 -7.51 -10.48 14.13
C LEU A 35 -7.77 -10.40 12.62
N TYR A 36 -7.18 -9.43 11.93
CA TYR A 36 -7.30 -9.32 10.48
C TYR A 36 -6.59 -10.45 9.74
N LEU A 37 -5.42 -10.89 10.21
CA LEU A 37 -4.69 -12.02 9.62
C LEU A 37 -5.42 -13.35 9.84
N GLU A 38 -6.01 -13.56 11.02
CA GLU A 38 -6.87 -14.71 11.31
C GLU A 38 -8.12 -14.71 10.43
N ALA A 39 -8.74 -13.55 10.21
CA ALA A 39 -9.89 -13.44 9.30
C ALA A 39 -9.55 -13.88 7.85
N LEU A 40 -8.30 -13.71 7.41
CA LEU A 40 -7.85 -14.20 6.09
C LEU A 40 -7.83 -15.73 5.97
N SER A 41 -7.76 -16.48 7.07
CA SER A 41 -7.79 -17.95 7.01
C SER A 41 -9.18 -18.52 6.80
N ILE A 42 -10.22 -17.77 7.18
CA ILE A 42 -11.63 -18.19 7.08
C ILE A 42 -12.37 -17.59 5.88
N LEU A 43 -11.77 -16.59 5.21
CA LEU A 43 -12.32 -15.99 3.99
C LEU A 43 -12.41 -17.02 2.86
N ASN A 44 -13.60 -17.13 2.27
CA ASN A 44 -13.79 -17.88 1.03
C ASN A 44 -13.18 -17.12 -0.16
N LYS A 45 -13.12 -17.78 -1.33
CA LYS A 45 -12.53 -17.21 -2.54
C LYS A 45 -13.13 -15.85 -2.91
N ASP A 46 -14.47 -15.75 -2.92
CA ASP A 46 -15.16 -14.51 -3.30
C ASP A 46 -14.88 -13.36 -2.32
N GLY A 47 -14.82 -13.67 -1.02
CA GLY A 47 -14.46 -12.72 0.01
C GLY A 47 -13.03 -12.21 -0.14
N LEU A 48 -12.09 -13.12 -0.43
CA LEU A 48 -10.70 -12.77 -0.69
C LEU A 48 -10.57 -11.89 -1.94
N ASP A 49 -11.29 -12.21 -3.00
CA ASP A 49 -11.28 -11.42 -4.24
C ASP A 49 -11.85 -10.01 -4.01
N ARG A 50 -12.95 -9.88 -3.27
CA ARG A 50 -13.49 -8.56 -2.89
C ARG A 50 -12.48 -7.75 -2.07
N LEU A 51 -11.87 -8.37 -1.06
CA LEU A 51 -10.88 -7.71 -0.21
C LEU A 51 -9.67 -7.24 -1.03
N TYR A 52 -9.20 -8.08 -1.96
CA TYR A 52 -8.09 -7.74 -2.84
C TYR A 52 -8.41 -6.55 -3.75
N ILE A 53 -9.63 -6.50 -4.30
CA ILE A 53 -10.10 -5.39 -5.15
C ILE A 53 -10.15 -4.10 -4.32
N SER A 54 -10.79 -4.11 -3.15
CA SER A 54 -10.90 -2.92 -2.30
C SER A 54 -9.53 -2.39 -1.87
N LEU A 55 -8.58 -3.25 -1.54
CA LEU A 55 -7.21 -2.83 -1.19
C LEU A 55 -6.45 -2.26 -2.40
N SER A 56 -6.67 -2.83 -3.58
CA SER A 56 -6.08 -2.30 -4.82
C SER A 56 -6.61 -0.92 -5.15
N GLU A 57 -7.92 -0.70 -4.99
CA GLU A 57 -8.57 0.60 -5.18
C GLU A 57 -8.10 1.64 -4.15
N PHE A 58 -8.01 1.26 -2.88
CA PHE A 58 -7.45 2.12 -1.84
C PHE A 58 -6.01 2.56 -2.15
N THR A 59 -5.19 1.63 -2.62
CA THR A 59 -3.80 1.93 -3.04
C THR A 59 -3.78 2.95 -4.19
N LYS A 60 -4.68 2.80 -5.15
CA LYS A 60 -4.83 3.76 -6.26
C LYS A 60 -5.19 5.16 -5.77
N GLU A 61 -6.08 5.27 -4.79
CA GLU A 61 -6.48 6.57 -4.22
C GLU A 61 -5.32 7.26 -3.50
N ILE A 62 -4.52 6.51 -2.74
CA ILE A 62 -3.28 7.04 -2.13
C ILE A 62 -2.33 7.52 -3.22
N GLU A 63 -2.07 6.68 -4.22
CA GLU A 63 -1.17 7.01 -5.32
C GLU A 63 -1.59 8.29 -6.08
N ILE A 64 -2.89 8.47 -6.34
CA ILE A 64 -3.42 9.69 -6.96
C ILE A 64 -3.20 10.91 -6.06
N LYS A 65 -3.51 10.78 -4.77
CA LYS A 65 -3.35 11.88 -3.81
C LYS A 65 -1.88 12.30 -3.67
N GLU A 66 -0.96 11.34 -3.66
CA GLU A 66 0.48 11.61 -3.62
C GLU A 66 0.96 12.34 -4.88
N LEU A 67 0.50 11.94 -6.06
CA LEU A 67 0.80 12.65 -7.31
C LEU A 67 0.27 14.09 -7.29
N ASP A 68 -0.95 14.30 -6.78
CA ASP A 68 -1.53 15.64 -6.62
C ASP A 68 -0.74 16.49 -5.63
N ASP A 69 -0.30 15.93 -4.51
CA ASP A 69 0.51 16.61 -3.52
C ASP A 69 1.90 16.95 -4.07
N ILE A 70 2.55 16.06 -4.82
CA ILE A 70 3.82 16.33 -5.52
C ILE A 70 3.64 17.48 -6.50
N ASN A 71 2.56 17.48 -7.29
CA ASN A 71 2.27 18.56 -8.23
C ASN A 71 2.08 19.90 -7.51
N LYS A 72 1.26 19.95 -6.45
CA LYS A 72 1.05 21.16 -5.62
C LYS A 72 2.33 21.61 -4.91
N ASN A 73 3.16 20.67 -4.47
CA ASN A 73 4.42 20.95 -3.81
C ASN A 73 5.46 21.51 -4.78
N ASN A 74 5.58 20.97 -5.99
CA ASN A 74 6.43 21.51 -7.04
C ASN A 74 6.07 22.96 -7.40
N PHE A 75 4.80 23.36 -7.33
CA PHE A 75 4.39 24.76 -7.52
C PHE A 75 4.70 25.67 -6.32
N SER A 76 4.89 25.12 -5.12
CA SER A 76 5.17 25.88 -3.90
C SER A 76 6.64 25.82 -3.44
N GLU A 77 7.49 25.00 -4.08
CA GLU A 77 8.91 24.76 -3.74
C GLU A 77 9.90 25.81 -4.26
N ILE A 78 9.45 27.05 -4.48
CA ILE A 78 10.37 28.17 -4.46
C ILE A 78 10.69 28.47 -2.99
N ALA A 79 11.82 27.91 -2.50
CA ALA A 79 12.54 28.22 -1.25
C ALA A 79 12.63 27.10 -0.20
N GLY A 80 13.54 26.13 -0.45
CA GLY A 80 14.60 25.78 0.51
C GLY A 80 14.30 24.90 1.74
N MET A 81 13.05 24.78 2.21
CA MET A 81 12.78 24.19 3.55
C MET A 81 12.45 22.67 3.56
N ARG A 82 12.19 22.02 2.41
CA ARG A 82 11.55 20.67 2.34
C ARG A 82 12.44 19.43 2.22
N LYS A 83 13.78 19.56 2.20
CA LYS A 83 14.69 18.42 1.95
C LYS A 83 14.59 17.29 2.97
N LYS A 84 14.29 17.56 4.24
CA LYS A 84 14.20 16.51 5.28
C LYS A 84 12.93 15.66 5.16
N GLU A 85 11.78 16.29 5.00
CA GLU A 85 10.49 15.61 4.84
C GLU A 85 10.40 14.82 3.52
N ALA A 86 10.97 15.37 2.44
CA ALA A 86 11.06 14.65 1.17
C ALA A 86 11.92 13.38 1.28
N VAL A 87 13.03 13.43 2.04
CA VAL A 87 13.90 12.27 2.29
C VAL A 87 13.23 11.21 3.17
N GLU A 88 12.38 11.62 4.12
CA GLU A 88 11.61 10.70 4.98
C GLU A 88 10.52 9.97 4.19
N LYS A 89 9.73 10.70 3.40
CA LYS A 89 8.75 10.10 2.47
C LYS A 89 9.39 9.19 1.42
N GLN A 90 10.58 9.56 0.91
CA GLN A 90 11.34 8.70 0.00
C GLN A 90 11.76 7.38 0.66
N LYS A 91 12.11 7.39 1.96
CA LYS A 91 12.43 6.18 2.72
C LYS A 91 11.20 5.29 2.94
N GLU A 92 10.05 5.88 3.27
CA GLU A 92 8.80 5.14 3.41
C GLU A 92 8.39 4.47 2.09
N LEU A 93 8.44 5.21 0.97
CA LEU A 93 8.16 4.69 -0.38
C LEU A 93 9.13 3.58 -0.79
N ASN A 94 10.42 3.74 -0.50
CA ASN A 94 11.41 2.71 -0.77
C ASN A 94 11.17 1.46 0.09
N SER A 95 10.66 1.59 1.32
CA SER A 95 10.34 0.43 2.17
C SER A 95 9.16 -0.38 1.61
N PHE A 96 8.12 0.30 1.12
CA PHE A 96 6.94 -0.34 0.52
C PHE A 96 7.27 -0.96 -0.84
N SER A 97 8.02 -0.24 -1.67
CA SER A 97 8.52 -0.73 -2.96
C SER A 97 9.49 -1.91 -2.80
N PHE A 98 10.36 -1.88 -1.78
CA PHE A 98 11.25 -3.00 -1.44
C PHE A 98 10.48 -4.25 -1.01
N LEU A 99 9.45 -4.10 -0.18
CA LEU A 99 8.59 -5.23 0.23
C LEU A 99 7.85 -5.85 -0.97
N ILE A 100 7.40 -5.03 -1.92
CA ILE A 100 6.69 -5.49 -3.12
C ILE A 100 7.64 -6.16 -4.12
N ASN A 101 8.86 -5.64 -4.30
CA ASN A 101 9.84 -6.19 -5.23
C ASN A 101 10.48 -7.52 -4.76
N ASN A 102 10.32 -7.88 -3.47
CA ASN A 102 10.84 -9.12 -2.89
C ASN A 102 9.74 -10.16 -2.56
N LEU A 103 8.51 -9.94 -3.03
CA LEU A 103 7.38 -10.90 -3.00
C LEU A 103 7.28 -11.71 -4.30
#